data_AF-A0A2Z6PS72-F1
#
_entry.id   AF-A0A2Z6PS72-F1
#
_cell.length_a   1.000
_cell.length_b   1.000
_cell.length_c   1.000
_cell.angle_alpha   90.00
_cell.angle_beta   90.00
_cell.angle_gamma   90.00
#
_symmetry.space_group_name_H-M   'P 1'
#
loop_
_entity.id
_entity.type
_entity.pdbx_description
1 polymer ?
#
loop_
_entity_poly.entity_id
_entity_poly.type
_entity_poly.pdbx_seq_one_letter_code
_entity_poly.pdbx_strand_id
1 'polypeptide(L)'
;MDTVANAENQSRPAKVARVEQVNATATGQVLPASPKFVLPPAIGSPELVRKSPVALSDAEQAIMSDMGPEALKNELADAMVAAFKLMEISSFLNGRECKYLEERDAAREEAVLANQRLEQAKVNHAAYKEKYTLQAGLVTKLAEKETEAARLVEEKAVLEGQIKDLTTEKETLEGKVKDLESRPCSSGTAPDADELVVDPNGEYKGFTQAALVSRIFELEGQQLDVAKSSFDNVVAQLMVLSPGVELVVAGASELKEVHDGVIVSPSPDEED
;
A
#
# COMPACT_ATOMS: atom_id res chain seq x y z
N MET A 1 10.39 38.70 -6.47
CA MET A 1 11.82 38.34 -6.69
C MET A 1 11.81 36.98 -7.37
N ASP A 2 11.39 36.85 -8.63
CA ASP A 2 11.87 37.53 -9.84
C ASP A 2 13.39 37.54 -9.90
N THR A 3 13.99 36.70 -10.76
CA THR A 3 14.39 37.12 -12.11
C THR A 3 14.88 35.94 -12.96
N VAL A 4 14.61 36.08 -14.25
CA VAL A 4 14.83 35.22 -15.42
C VAL A 4 16.17 35.54 -16.10
N ALA A 5 16.59 34.65 -17.02
CA ALA A 5 17.64 34.75 -18.05
C ALA A 5 19.08 34.46 -17.56
N ASN A 6 19.92 33.71 -18.29
CA ASN A 6 20.12 33.78 -19.73
C ASN A 6 20.67 32.45 -20.29
N ALA A 7 20.19 32.09 -21.48
CA ALA A 7 20.63 30.95 -22.27
C ALA A 7 21.83 31.37 -23.12
N GLU A 8 22.86 30.53 -23.21
CA GLU A 8 23.89 30.67 -24.25
C GLU A 8 24.03 29.35 -25.01
N ASN A 9 23.49 29.42 -26.22
CA ASN A 9 23.41 28.42 -27.26
C ASN A 9 24.67 28.57 -28.12
N GLN A 10 25.58 27.59 -28.13
CA GLN A 10 26.63 27.54 -29.14
C GLN A 10 26.35 26.43 -30.16
N SER A 11 26.01 26.93 -31.34
CA SER A 11 25.64 26.24 -32.56
C SER A 11 26.73 25.30 -33.09
N ARG A 12 26.31 24.08 -33.45
CA ARG A 12 27.01 23.20 -34.39
C ARG A 12 27.22 23.92 -35.73
N PRO A 13 28.40 23.83 -36.36
CA PRO A 13 28.56 24.30 -37.73
C PRO A 13 27.87 23.35 -38.72
N ALA A 14 27.33 23.97 -39.76
CA ALA A 14 26.40 23.42 -40.72
C ALA A 14 27.01 22.36 -41.64
N LYS A 15 26.16 21.39 -41.97
CA LYS A 15 26.32 20.34 -42.98
C LYS A 15 26.38 20.99 -44.37
N VAL A 16 27.55 21.07 -44.99
CA VAL A 16 27.69 21.51 -46.38
C VAL A 16 27.23 20.38 -47.32
N ALA A 17 26.56 20.82 -48.38
CA ALA A 17 25.68 20.05 -49.24
C ALA A 17 26.32 18.85 -49.93
N ARG A 18 25.54 17.76 -49.95
CA ARG A 18 25.63 16.64 -50.88
C ARG A 18 25.35 17.17 -52.29
N VAL A 19 26.39 17.29 -53.12
CA VAL A 19 26.23 17.35 -54.57
C VAL A 19 26.23 15.92 -55.07
N GLU A 20 25.11 15.53 -55.66
CA GLU A 20 24.93 14.28 -56.38
C GLU A 20 25.98 14.16 -57.49
N GLN A 21 26.70 13.03 -57.52
CA GLN A 21 27.28 12.54 -58.74
C GLN A 21 26.64 11.20 -59.07
N VAL A 22 25.81 11.26 -60.10
CA VAL A 22 25.05 10.18 -60.72
C VAL A 22 25.97 9.00 -61.08
N ASN A 23 25.56 7.80 -60.65
CA ASN A 23 26.02 6.53 -61.20
C ASN A 23 25.10 6.11 -62.35
N ALA A 24 25.66 5.91 -63.54
CA ALA A 24 25.16 5.12 -64.70
C ALA A 24 26.04 5.53 -65.90
N THR A 25 26.67 4.70 -66.73
CA THR A 25 26.53 3.27 -67.04
C THR A 25 27.80 2.82 -67.80
N ALA A 26 28.21 1.58 -67.53
CA ALA A 26 29.00 0.62 -68.32
C ALA A 26 29.88 1.11 -69.49
N THR A 27 31.14 0.64 -69.52
CA THR A 27 31.58 -0.49 -70.36
C THR A 27 33.06 -0.79 -70.08
N GLY A 28 33.40 -2.08 -69.91
CA GLY A 28 34.77 -2.58 -70.10
C GLY A 28 35.37 -3.29 -68.89
N GLN A 29 35.34 -4.63 -68.93
CA GLN A 29 36.24 -5.48 -68.15
C GLN A 29 37.70 -5.11 -68.47
N VAL A 30 38.53 -4.91 -67.44
CA VAL A 30 39.99 -5.06 -67.55
C VAL A 30 40.47 -5.81 -66.30
N LEU A 31 41.06 -6.98 -66.54
CA LEU A 31 41.79 -7.82 -65.58
C LEU A 31 42.88 -7.00 -64.84
N PRO A 32 43.29 -7.38 -63.61
CA PRO A 32 44.14 -6.56 -62.77
C PRO A 32 45.57 -6.55 -63.33
N ALA A 33 45.89 -5.53 -64.12
CA ALA A 33 47.23 -5.33 -64.65
C ALA A 33 48.05 -4.46 -63.70
N SER A 34 49.08 -5.09 -63.11
CA SER A 34 50.26 -4.49 -62.46
C SER A 34 50.03 -3.77 -61.11
N PRO A 35 51.04 -3.75 -60.22
CA PRO A 35 50.96 -2.97 -58.99
C PRO A 35 50.92 -1.50 -59.37
N LYS A 36 49.74 -0.89 -59.30
CA LYS A 36 49.57 0.55 -59.45
C LYS A 36 50.40 1.20 -58.36
N PHE A 37 51.43 1.92 -58.76
CA PHE A 37 52.24 2.72 -57.86
C PHE A 37 51.32 3.76 -57.20
N VAL A 38 50.90 3.50 -55.96
CA VAL A 38 50.10 4.44 -55.18
C VAL A 38 51.07 5.46 -54.62
N LEU A 39 51.03 6.67 -55.16
CA LEU A 39 51.69 7.82 -54.54
C LEU A 39 51.21 7.89 -53.10
N PRO A 40 52.14 7.84 -52.13
CA PRO A 40 51.79 7.90 -50.73
C PRO A 40 50.87 9.08 -50.40
N PRO A 41 49.83 8.90 -49.56
CA PRO A 41 48.99 9.99 -49.08
C PRO A 41 49.78 11.18 -48.53
N ALA A 42 50.97 10.95 -47.94
CA ALA A 42 51.87 11.99 -47.48
C ALA A 42 52.42 12.91 -48.60
N ILE A 43 52.47 12.45 -49.86
CA ILE A 43 52.90 13.24 -51.04
C ILE A 43 51.69 13.90 -51.73
N GLY A 44 50.47 13.53 -51.35
CA GLY A 44 49.24 13.90 -52.04
C GLY A 44 48.40 14.94 -51.30
N SER A 45 48.77 16.21 -51.38
CA SER A 45 47.72 17.20 -51.65
C SER A 45 47.51 17.19 -53.17
N PRO A 46 46.32 16.79 -53.68
CA PRO A 46 46.02 16.88 -55.11
C PRO A 46 46.22 18.28 -55.68
N GLU A 47 46.21 19.29 -54.81
CA GLU A 47 46.46 20.68 -55.18
C GLU A 47 47.94 21.00 -55.41
N LEU A 48 48.88 20.30 -54.76
CA LEU A 48 50.31 20.64 -54.86
C LEU A 48 50.87 20.38 -56.27
N VAL A 49 50.42 19.29 -56.91
CA VAL A 49 50.86 18.88 -58.26
C VAL A 49 50.07 19.61 -59.35
N ARG A 50 48.85 20.07 -59.06
CA ARG A 50 48.02 20.82 -60.03
C ARG A 50 48.33 22.31 -60.09
N LYS A 51 48.88 22.89 -59.02
CA LYS A 51 49.11 24.35 -58.92
C LYS A 51 50.47 24.81 -59.46
N SER A 52 51.40 23.90 -59.73
CA SER A 52 52.72 24.22 -60.26
C SER A 52 53.02 23.42 -61.52
N PRO A 53 52.97 24.03 -62.72
CA PRO A 53 53.55 23.37 -63.89
C PRO A 53 55.04 23.15 -63.62
N VAL A 54 55.50 21.89 -63.76
CA VAL A 54 56.93 21.56 -63.68
C VAL A 54 57.58 22.03 -64.98
N ALA A 55 57.88 23.32 -65.04
CA ALA A 55 58.65 23.92 -66.11
C ALA A 55 60.02 24.32 -65.57
N LEU A 56 61.08 24.00 -66.31
CA LEU A 56 62.41 24.51 -66.03
C LEU A 56 62.39 26.02 -66.32
N SER A 57 62.89 26.81 -65.38
CA SER A 57 63.11 28.24 -65.61
C SER A 57 64.27 28.45 -66.60
N ASP A 58 64.27 29.60 -67.29
CA ASP A 58 65.36 29.97 -68.21
C ASP A 58 66.75 29.95 -67.52
N ALA A 59 66.78 30.26 -66.22
CA ALA A 59 67.99 30.21 -65.41
C ALA A 59 68.47 28.76 -65.17
N GLU A 60 67.57 27.84 -64.82
CA GLU A 60 67.90 26.41 -64.67
C GLU A 60 68.34 25.80 -66.00
N GLN A 61 67.69 26.19 -67.10
CA GLN A 61 68.07 25.72 -68.44
C GLN A 61 69.46 26.21 -68.86
N ALA A 62 69.80 27.47 -68.57
CA ALA A 62 71.14 28.01 -68.81
C ALA A 62 72.21 27.29 -67.98
N ILE A 63 71.92 27.02 -66.69
CA ILE A 63 72.83 26.27 -65.80
C ILE A 63 73.03 24.84 -66.30
N MET A 64 71.95 24.13 -66.67
CA MET A 64 72.05 22.77 -67.20
C MET A 64 72.79 22.69 -68.53
N SER A 65 72.74 23.75 -69.35
CA SER A 65 73.46 23.82 -70.63
C SER A 65 74.95 24.14 -70.48
N ASP A 66 75.33 24.84 -69.41
CA ASP A 66 76.74 25.09 -69.04
C ASP A 66 77.39 23.86 -68.38
N MET A 67 76.60 22.99 -67.74
CA MET A 67 77.07 21.71 -67.23
C MET A 67 77.51 20.76 -68.37
N GLY A 68 78.72 20.23 -68.26
CA GLY A 68 79.20 19.16 -69.16
C GLY A 68 78.35 17.87 -69.04
N PRO A 69 78.35 17.00 -70.07
CA PRO A 69 77.46 15.83 -70.12
C PRO A 69 77.71 14.82 -68.98
N GLU A 70 78.94 14.69 -68.50
CA GLU A 70 79.26 13.86 -67.32
C GLU A 70 78.70 14.47 -66.02
N ALA A 71 78.77 15.79 -65.85
CA ALA A 71 78.23 16.47 -64.67
C ALA A 71 76.70 16.37 -64.63
N LEU A 72 76.03 16.55 -65.77
CA LEU A 72 74.57 16.41 -65.89
C LEU A 72 74.11 14.98 -65.55
N LYS A 73 74.86 13.95 -65.97
CA LYS A 73 74.56 12.55 -65.62
C LYS A 73 74.68 12.30 -64.12
N ASN A 74 75.68 12.87 -63.46
CA ASN A 74 75.87 12.73 -62.01
C ASN A 74 74.75 13.43 -61.24
N GLU A 75 74.38 14.66 -61.62
CA GLU A 75 73.26 15.38 -60.98
C GLU A 75 71.93 14.65 -61.16
N LEU A 76 71.68 14.09 -62.36
CA LEU A 76 70.51 13.25 -62.59
C LEU A 76 70.53 12.00 -61.70
N ALA A 77 71.68 11.35 -61.55
CA ALA A 77 71.82 10.18 -60.68
C ALA A 77 71.57 10.55 -59.20
N ASP A 78 72.12 11.67 -58.73
CA ASP A 78 71.93 12.17 -57.37
C ASP A 78 70.45 12.54 -57.12
N ALA A 79 69.81 13.22 -58.08
CA ALA A 79 68.37 13.53 -58.03
C ALA A 79 67.50 12.26 -58.02
N MET A 80 67.85 11.24 -58.81
CA MET A 80 67.16 9.95 -58.80
C MET A 80 67.29 9.26 -57.44
N VAL A 81 68.50 9.24 -56.84
CA VAL A 81 68.71 8.69 -55.50
C VAL A 81 67.88 9.45 -54.45
N ALA A 82 67.83 10.77 -54.53
CA ALA A 82 67.00 11.59 -53.64
C ALA A 82 65.50 11.27 -53.79
N ALA A 83 65.02 11.08 -55.02
CA ALA A 83 63.63 10.70 -55.30
C ALA A 83 63.29 9.30 -54.73
N PHE A 84 64.17 8.32 -54.89
CA PHE A 84 63.99 6.99 -54.29
C PHE A 84 63.95 7.05 -52.77
N LYS A 85 64.83 7.84 -52.15
CA LYS A 85 64.83 8.01 -50.69
C LYS A 85 63.54 8.67 -50.17
N LEU A 86 63.02 9.67 -50.89
CA LEU A 86 61.72 10.27 -50.58
C LEU A 86 60.60 9.23 -50.66
N MET A 87 60.62 8.40 -51.70
CA MET A 87 59.67 7.32 -51.91
C MET A 87 59.74 6.25 -50.81
N GLU A 88 60.94 5.88 -50.36
CA GLU A 88 61.15 4.95 -49.23
C GLU A 88 60.59 5.51 -47.93
N ILE A 89 60.94 6.76 -47.58
CA ILE A 89 60.42 7.44 -46.38
C ILE A 89 58.89 7.47 -46.43
N SER A 90 58.35 7.82 -47.58
CA SER A 90 56.92 7.96 -47.72
C SER A 90 56.17 6.63 -47.69
N SER A 91 56.76 5.56 -48.23
CA SER A 91 56.24 4.19 -48.10
C SER A 91 56.28 3.72 -46.64
N PHE A 92 57.35 4.02 -45.91
CA PHE A 92 57.48 3.70 -44.49
C PHE A 92 56.44 4.44 -43.63
N LEU A 93 56.19 5.73 -43.90
CA LEU A 93 55.16 6.50 -43.21
C LEU A 93 53.77 5.93 -43.46
N ASN A 94 53.43 5.58 -44.70
CA ASN A 94 52.15 4.95 -45.02
C ASN A 94 51.96 3.63 -44.28
N GLY A 95 52.99 2.77 -44.25
CA GLY A 95 52.91 1.49 -43.55
C GLY A 95 52.65 1.68 -42.05
N ARG A 96 53.17 2.75 -41.45
CA ARG A 96 52.89 3.12 -40.06
C ARG A 96 51.46 3.66 -39.89
N GLU A 97 51.00 4.53 -40.79
CA GLU A 97 49.65 5.08 -40.75
C GLU A 97 48.58 3.98 -40.89
N CYS A 98 48.78 3.03 -41.81
CA CYS A 98 47.89 1.86 -41.95
C CYS A 98 47.77 1.07 -40.64
N LYS A 99 48.90 0.80 -39.97
CA LYS A 99 48.89 0.09 -38.67
C LYS A 99 48.08 0.83 -37.61
N TYR A 100 48.25 2.16 -37.49
CA TYR A 100 47.47 2.93 -36.53
C TYR A 100 45.97 2.95 -36.85
N LEU A 101 45.59 2.97 -38.13
CA LEU A 101 44.18 2.90 -38.52
C LEU A 101 43.57 1.53 -38.17
N GLU A 102 44.30 0.44 -38.44
CA GLU A 102 43.90 -0.92 -38.05
C GLU A 102 43.76 -1.06 -36.53
N GLU A 103 44.76 -0.62 -35.76
CA GLU A 103 44.73 -0.63 -34.29
C GLU A 103 43.55 0.19 -33.74
N ARG A 104 43.31 1.39 -34.31
CA ARG A 104 42.20 2.25 -33.92
C ARG A 104 40.86 1.58 -34.19
N ASP A 105 40.69 0.95 -35.35
CA ASP A 105 39.43 0.32 -35.72
C ASP A 105 39.19 -0.96 -34.89
N ALA A 106 40.23 -1.73 -34.60
CA ALA A 106 40.17 -2.84 -33.64
C ALA A 106 39.80 -2.37 -32.22
N ALA A 107 40.42 -1.29 -31.73
CA ALA A 107 40.11 -0.71 -30.42
C ALA A 107 38.66 -0.18 -30.35
N ARG A 108 38.14 0.36 -31.46
CA ARG A 108 36.73 0.78 -31.55
C ARG A 108 35.78 -0.41 -31.47
N GLU A 109 36.08 -1.51 -32.16
CA GLU A 109 35.28 -2.73 -32.08
C GLU A 109 35.30 -3.31 -30.67
N GLU A 110 36.47 -3.37 -30.03
CA GLU A 110 36.59 -3.82 -28.64
C GLU A 110 35.80 -2.92 -27.68
N ALA A 111 35.86 -1.60 -27.86
CA ALA A 111 35.09 -0.65 -27.05
C ALA A 111 33.57 -0.85 -27.19
N VAL A 112 33.07 -1.16 -28.40
CA VAL A 112 31.65 -1.49 -28.62
C VAL A 112 31.27 -2.76 -27.85
N LEU A 113 32.08 -3.82 -27.95
CA LEU A 113 31.83 -5.07 -27.22
C LEU A 113 31.91 -4.88 -25.70
N ALA A 114 32.86 -4.09 -25.20
CA ALA A 114 33.00 -3.77 -23.78
C ALA A 114 31.77 -3.01 -23.27
N ASN A 115 31.28 -2.01 -24.02
CA ASN A 115 30.06 -1.28 -23.68
C ASN A 115 28.83 -2.20 -23.66
N GLN A 116 28.70 -3.11 -24.63
CA GLN A 116 27.61 -4.08 -24.62
C GLN A 116 27.63 -4.97 -23.37
N ARG A 117 28.82 -5.48 -22.98
CA ARG A 117 28.99 -6.27 -21.75
C ARG A 117 28.67 -5.46 -20.50
N LEU A 118 29.06 -4.19 -20.47
CA LEU A 118 28.76 -3.28 -19.38
C LEU A 118 27.25 -3.07 -19.22
N GLU A 119 26.53 -2.81 -20.32
CA GLU A 119 25.08 -2.66 -20.27
C GLU A 119 24.38 -3.95 -19.82
N GLN A 120 24.82 -5.12 -20.31
CA GLN A 120 24.32 -6.40 -19.83
C GLN A 120 24.57 -6.60 -18.32
N ALA A 121 25.77 -6.24 -17.85
CA ALA A 121 26.12 -6.34 -16.43
C ALA A 121 25.27 -5.40 -15.56
N LYS A 122 24.97 -4.18 -16.04
CA LYS A 122 24.07 -3.24 -15.35
C LYS A 122 22.66 -3.80 -15.21
N VAL A 123 22.09 -4.35 -16.29
CA VAL A 123 20.75 -4.97 -16.28
C VAL A 123 20.74 -6.16 -15.31
N ASN A 124 21.74 -7.03 -15.38
CA ASN A 124 21.85 -8.17 -14.46
C ASN A 124 21.96 -7.72 -13.00
N HIS A 125 22.81 -6.72 -12.72
CA HIS A 125 22.96 -6.18 -11.37
C HIS A 125 21.65 -5.61 -10.83
N ALA A 126 20.90 -4.86 -11.64
CA ALA A 126 19.58 -4.35 -11.26
C ALA A 126 18.60 -5.48 -10.93
N ALA A 127 18.54 -6.53 -11.77
CA ALA A 127 17.69 -7.69 -11.53
C ALA A 127 18.08 -8.45 -10.24
N TYR A 128 19.38 -8.63 -9.99
CA TYR A 128 19.85 -9.23 -8.74
C TYR A 128 19.50 -8.41 -7.52
N LYS A 129 19.65 -7.09 -7.60
CA LYS A 129 19.30 -6.16 -6.52
C LYS A 129 17.82 -6.26 -6.18
N GLU A 130 16.94 -6.26 -7.18
CA GLU A 130 15.49 -6.42 -6.98
C GLU A 130 15.15 -7.76 -6.31
N LYS A 131 15.71 -8.86 -6.82
CA LYS A 131 15.52 -10.19 -6.21
C LYS A 131 15.98 -10.23 -4.75
N TYR A 132 17.12 -9.61 -4.46
CA TYR A 132 17.65 -9.54 -3.09
C TYR A 132 16.73 -8.71 -2.18
N THR A 133 16.21 -7.58 -2.64
CA THR A 133 15.25 -6.78 -1.86
C THR A 133 13.95 -7.55 -1.58
N LEU A 134 13.45 -8.30 -2.56
CA LEU A 134 12.27 -9.15 -2.37
C LEU A 134 12.56 -10.26 -1.37
N GLN A 135 13.71 -10.92 -1.47
CA GLN A 135 14.13 -11.96 -0.54
C GLN A 135 14.24 -11.42 0.89
N ALA A 136 14.87 -10.26 1.09
CA ALA A 136 14.95 -9.61 2.39
C ALA A 136 13.55 -9.35 2.98
N GLY A 137 12.63 -8.82 2.16
CA GLY A 137 11.24 -8.58 2.60
C GLY A 137 10.48 -9.87 2.94
N LEU A 138 10.71 -10.96 2.22
CA LEU A 138 10.13 -12.27 2.54
C LEU A 138 10.68 -12.84 3.84
N VAL A 139 11.98 -12.72 4.08
CA VAL A 139 12.61 -13.17 5.33
C VAL A 139 12.05 -12.40 6.54
N THR A 140 11.90 -11.07 6.44
CA THR A 140 11.29 -10.26 7.51
C THR A 140 9.86 -10.69 7.79
N LYS A 141 9.02 -10.85 6.75
CA LYS A 141 7.63 -11.31 6.92
C LYS A 141 7.54 -12.71 7.53
N LEU A 142 8.46 -13.61 7.17
CA LEU A 142 8.50 -14.96 7.72
C LEU A 142 8.85 -14.91 9.20
N ALA A 143 9.83 -14.10 9.60
CA ALA A 143 10.20 -13.90 11.00
C ALA A 143 9.02 -13.32 11.81
N GLU A 144 8.31 -12.31 11.30
CA GLU A 144 7.10 -11.78 11.95
C GLU A 144 6.04 -12.87 12.15
N LYS A 145 5.78 -13.69 11.13
CA LYS A 145 4.82 -14.79 11.22
C LYS A 145 5.25 -15.88 12.20
N GLU A 146 6.54 -16.16 12.30
CA GLU A 146 7.08 -17.09 13.29
C GLU A 146 6.87 -16.57 14.72
N THR A 147 7.10 -15.27 14.96
CA THR A 147 6.82 -14.67 16.28
C THR A 147 5.33 -14.69 16.64
N GLU A 148 4.45 -14.40 15.69
CA GLU A 148 3.00 -14.46 15.91
C GLU A 148 2.52 -15.90 16.14
N ALA A 149 3.09 -16.87 15.43
CA ALA A 149 2.78 -18.28 15.66
C ALA A 149 3.19 -18.73 17.07
N ALA A 150 4.36 -18.30 17.55
CA ALA A 150 4.80 -18.59 18.92
C ALA A 150 3.84 -17.98 19.96
N ARG A 151 3.40 -16.73 19.76
CA ARG A 151 2.41 -16.06 20.63
C ARG A 151 1.08 -16.83 20.67
N LEU A 152 0.56 -17.23 19.51
CA LEU A 152 -0.69 -17.99 19.43
C LEU A 152 -0.59 -19.38 20.08
N VAL A 153 0.58 -20.02 20.02
CA VAL A 153 0.81 -21.30 20.71
C VAL A 153 0.74 -21.12 22.23
N GLU A 154 1.34 -20.05 22.76
CA GLU A 154 1.26 -19.72 24.19
C GLU A 154 -0.18 -19.40 24.61
N GLU A 155 -0.89 -18.55 23.87
CA GLU A 155 -2.29 -18.21 24.12
C GLU A 155 -3.20 -19.45 24.10
N LYS A 156 -2.99 -20.35 23.12
CA LYS A 156 -3.70 -21.63 23.04
C LYS A 156 -3.45 -22.49 24.28
N ALA A 157 -2.22 -22.56 24.78
CA ALA A 157 -1.90 -23.33 25.98
C ALA A 157 -2.62 -22.76 27.23
N VAL A 158 -2.71 -21.44 27.35
CA VAL A 158 -3.46 -20.78 28.44
C VAL A 158 -4.95 -21.12 28.36
N LEU A 159 -5.56 -20.98 27.18
CA LEU A 159 -6.97 -21.29 26.97
C LEU A 159 -7.27 -22.77 27.22
N GLU A 160 -6.41 -23.68 26.78
CA GLU A 160 -6.54 -25.11 27.08
C GLU A 160 -6.48 -25.41 28.58
N GLY A 161 -5.67 -24.66 29.35
CA GLY A 161 -5.66 -24.73 30.81
C GLY A 161 -7.00 -24.31 31.41
N GLN A 162 -7.50 -23.14 31.02
CA GLN A 162 -8.79 -22.62 31.50
C GLN A 162 -9.97 -23.54 31.17
N ILE A 163 -9.98 -24.15 29.99
CA ILE A 163 -11.00 -25.14 29.61
C ILE A 163 -10.96 -26.35 30.53
N LYS A 164 -9.78 -26.85 30.89
CA LYS A 164 -9.64 -27.98 31.84
C LYS A 164 -10.18 -27.58 33.21
N ASP A 165 -9.80 -26.43 33.73
CA ASP A 165 -10.26 -25.94 35.04
C ASP A 165 -11.79 -25.82 35.08
N LEU A 166 -12.39 -25.15 34.09
CA LEU A 166 -13.85 -25.02 33.97
C LEU A 166 -14.56 -26.38 33.81
N THR A 167 -13.93 -27.33 33.11
CA THR A 167 -14.48 -28.68 32.97
C THR A 167 -14.52 -29.39 34.32
N THR A 168 -13.46 -29.29 35.13
CA THR A 168 -13.43 -29.86 36.49
C THR A 168 -14.43 -29.19 37.44
N GLU A 169 -14.61 -27.87 37.32
CA GLU A 169 -15.62 -27.14 38.10
C GLU A 169 -17.03 -27.56 37.72
N LYS A 170 -17.31 -27.69 36.41
CA LYS A 170 -18.59 -28.18 35.91
C LYS A 170 -18.92 -29.57 36.47
N GLU A 171 -18.00 -30.54 36.38
CA GLU A 171 -18.20 -31.88 36.94
C GLU A 171 -18.48 -31.84 38.46
N THR A 172 -17.76 -30.98 39.17
CA THR A 172 -17.97 -30.78 40.62
C THR A 172 -19.36 -30.23 40.93
N LEU A 173 -19.80 -29.22 40.18
CA LEU A 173 -21.13 -28.62 40.35
C LEU A 173 -22.24 -29.60 39.96
N GLU A 174 -22.07 -30.36 38.88
CA GLU A 174 -23.01 -31.39 38.44
C GLU A 174 -23.17 -32.48 39.52
N GLY A 175 -22.08 -32.89 40.15
CA GLY A 175 -22.13 -33.79 41.33
C GLY A 175 -22.94 -33.20 42.49
N LYS A 176 -22.70 -31.93 42.85
CA LYS A 176 -23.47 -31.24 43.91
C LYS A 176 -24.95 -31.11 43.58
N VAL A 177 -25.30 -30.83 42.32
CA VAL A 177 -26.70 -30.75 41.88
C VAL A 177 -27.38 -32.12 42.03
N LYS A 178 -26.72 -33.19 41.60
CA LYS A 178 -27.24 -34.55 41.74
C LYS A 178 -27.42 -34.98 43.20
N ASP A 179 -26.49 -34.59 44.08
CA ASP A 179 -26.62 -34.81 45.53
C ASP A 179 -27.80 -34.03 46.13
N LEU A 180 -28.03 -32.79 45.69
CA LEU A 180 -29.19 -31.99 46.13
C LEU A 180 -30.52 -32.53 45.60
N GLU A 181 -30.57 -32.98 44.34
CA GLU A 181 -31.76 -33.61 43.74
C GLU A 181 -32.11 -34.94 44.41
N SER A 182 -31.11 -35.73 44.80
CA SER A 182 -31.31 -37.01 45.50
C SER A 182 -31.63 -36.85 46.98
N ARG A 183 -31.40 -35.67 47.57
CA ARG A 183 -31.85 -35.35 48.92
C ARG A 183 -33.38 -35.22 48.90
N PRO A 184 -34.12 -36.04 49.68
CA PRO A 184 -35.57 -35.92 49.74
C PRO A 184 -35.93 -34.48 50.12
N CYS A 185 -36.73 -33.81 49.29
CA CYS A 185 -37.42 -32.60 49.70
C CYS A 185 -38.27 -32.97 50.91
N SER A 186 -37.78 -32.66 52.12
CA SER A 186 -38.62 -32.55 53.32
C SER A 186 -39.50 -31.30 53.24
N SER A 187 -40.18 -31.13 52.10
CA SER A 187 -41.21 -30.13 51.83
C SER A 187 -42.51 -30.86 51.48
N GLY A 188 -42.71 -32.05 52.02
CA GLY A 188 -44.04 -32.49 52.41
C GLY A 188 -44.33 -31.91 53.79
N THR A 189 -44.47 -30.58 53.88
CA THR A 189 -45.06 -29.97 55.07
C THR A 189 -46.50 -30.45 55.07
N ALA A 190 -46.78 -31.46 55.89
CA ALA A 190 -48.14 -31.66 56.39
C ALA A 190 -48.60 -30.29 56.93
N PRO A 191 -49.83 -29.84 56.61
CA PRO A 191 -50.29 -28.50 56.97
C PRO A 191 -50.02 -28.26 58.45
N ASP A 192 -49.34 -27.16 58.73
CA ASP A 192 -48.97 -26.77 60.09
C ASP A 192 -50.26 -26.64 60.92
N ALA A 193 -50.19 -26.94 62.21
CA ALA A 193 -51.38 -26.90 63.07
C ALA A 193 -52.01 -25.50 63.07
N ASP A 194 -51.21 -24.45 62.83
CA ASP A 194 -51.64 -23.06 62.71
C ASP A 194 -52.30 -22.76 61.35
N GLU A 195 -51.93 -23.46 60.26
CA GLU A 195 -52.57 -23.30 58.93
C GLU A 195 -54.01 -23.82 58.95
N LEU A 196 -54.27 -24.90 59.69
CA LEU A 196 -55.62 -25.46 59.87
C LEU A 196 -56.56 -24.55 60.68
N VAL A 197 -56.02 -23.61 61.47
CA VAL A 197 -56.83 -22.61 62.20
C VAL A 197 -57.26 -21.49 61.27
N VAL A 198 -56.36 -21.03 60.40
CA VAL A 198 -56.59 -19.88 59.51
C VAL A 198 -57.37 -20.29 58.25
N ASP A 199 -57.17 -21.51 57.77
CA ASP A 199 -57.87 -22.08 56.62
C ASP A 199 -58.44 -23.47 56.93
N PRO A 200 -59.54 -23.56 57.71
CA PRO A 200 -60.12 -24.84 58.12
C PRO A 200 -60.62 -25.69 56.94
N ASN A 201 -60.94 -25.04 55.82
CA ASN A 201 -61.48 -25.68 54.62
C ASN A 201 -60.40 -25.98 53.57
N GLY A 202 -59.17 -25.51 53.77
CA GLY A 202 -58.06 -25.69 52.85
C GLY A 202 -58.24 -24.96 51.51
N GLU A 203 -58.99 -23.86 51.48
CA GLU A 203 -59.29 -23.09 50.27
C GLU A 203 -58.02 -22.45 49.66
N TYR A 204 -57.06 -22.07 50.49
CA TYR A 204 -55.81 -21.41 50.10
C TYR A 204 -54.64 -22.38 49.97
N LYS A 205 -54.87 -23.66 50.23
CA LYS A 205 -53.84 -24.69 50.14
C LYS A 205 -53.26 -24.75 48.74
N GLY A 206 -51.95 -24.50 48.62
CA GLY A 206 -51.23 -24.51 47.35
C GLY A 206 -51.31 -23.20 46.55
N PHE A 207 -51.89 -22.14 47.12
CA PHE A 207 -51.75 -20.80 46.56
C PHE A 207 -50.28 -20.37 46.59
N THR A 208 -49.80 -19.82 45.47
CA THR A 208 -48.54 -19.08 45.49
C THR A 208 -48.75 -17.74 46.19
N GLN A 209 -47.66 -17.10 46.66
CA GLN A 209 -47.75 -15.77 47.27
C GLN A 209 -48.50 -14.77 46.38
N ALA A 210 -48.25 -14.80 45.06
CA ALA A 210 -48.94 -13.95 44.10
C ALA A 210 -50.44 -14.27 43.99
N ALA A 211 -50.81 -15.54 44.06
CA ALA A 211 -52.22 -15.96 44.04
C ALA A 211 -52.96 -15.49 45.31
N LEU A 212 -52.32 -15.58 46.47
CA LEU A 212 -52.92 -15.13 47.74
C LEU A 212 -53.14 -13.61 47.74
N VAL A 213 -52.15 -12.83 47.30
CA VAL A 213 -52.26 -11.38 47.15
C VAL A 213 -53.38 -11.00 46.19
N SER A 214 -53.51 -11.71 45.07
CA SER A 214 -54.59 -11.46 44.09
C SER A 214 -55.97 -11.66 44.70
N ARG A 215 -56.14 -12.69 45.53
CA ARG A 215 -57.42 -12.99 46.20
C ARG A 215 -57.78 -11.96 47.27
N ILE A 216 -56.80 -11.42 47.99
CA ILE A 216 -57.02 -10.32 48.95
C ILE A 216 -57.57 -9.09 48.24
N PHE A 217 -56.92 -8.64 47.15
CA PHE A 217 -57.40 -7.49 46.38
C PHE A 217 -58.81 -7.69 45.79
N GLU A 218 -59.14 -8.90 45.36
CA GLU A 218 -60.49 -9.23 44.90
C GLU A 218 -61.53 -9.06 46.02
N LEU A 219 -61.24 -9.59 47.21
CA LEU A 219 -62.13 -9.50 48.38
C LEU A 219 -62.27 -8.05 48.88
N GLU A 220 -61.18 -7.29 48.92
CA GLU A 220 -61.21 -5.86 49.29
C GLU A 220 -62.09 -5.05 48.34
N GLY A 221 -61.98 -5.28 47.03
CA GLY A 221 -62.83 -4.63 46.03
C GLY A 221 -64.32 -4.93 46.25
N GLN A 222 -64.67 -6.20 46.51
CA GLN A 222 -66.05 -6.59 46.78
C GLN A 222 -66.61 -5.91 48.04
N GLN A 223 -65.82 -5.81 49.11
CA GLN A 223 -66.24 -5.14 50.34
C GLN A 223 -66.45 -3.63 50.13
N LEU A 224 -65.57 -2.98 49.37
CA LEU A 224 -65.70 -1.57 49.02
C LEU A 224 -66.97 -1.30 48.21
N ASP A 225 -67.28 -2.15 47.24
CA ASP A 225 -68.50 -2.03 46.42
C ASP A 225 -69.78 -2.17 47.28
N VAL A 226 -69.79 -3.12 48.23
CA VAL A 226 -70.90 -3.28 49.17
C VAL A 226 -71.05 -2.04 50.07
N ALA A 227 -69.94 -1.53 50.61
CA ALA A 227 -69.95 -0.33 51.46
C ALA A 227 -70.47 0.89 50.70
N LYS A 228 -69.98 1.13 49.48
CA LYS A 228 -70.44 2.23 48.61
C LYS A 228 -71.94 2.13 48.33
N SER A 229 -72.41 0.95 47.92
CA SER A 229 -73.84 0.71 47.66
C SER A 229 -74.70 0.97 48.91
N SER A 230 -74.21 0.57 50.09
CA SER A 230 -74.91 0.81 51.35
C SER A 230 -75.00 2.30 51.69
N PHE A 231 -73.93 3.07 51.46
CA PHE A 231 -73.90 4.51 51.66
C PHE A 231 -74.83 5.24 50.69
N ASP A 232 -74.75 4.92 49.39
CA ASP A 232 -75.61 5.50 48.36
C ASP A 232 -77.10 5.26 48.69
N ASN A 233 -77.43 4.06 49.20
CA ASN A 233 -78.78 3.72 49.65
C ASN A 233 -79.22 4.56 50.87
N VAL A 234 -78.34 4.79 51.85
CA VAL A 234 -78.63 5.67 53.00
C VAL A 234 -78.85 7.11 52.56
N VAL A 235 -78.02 7.63 51.66
CA VAL A 235 -78.18 8.99 51.11
C VAL A 235 -79.52 9.11 50.37
N ALA A 236 -79.87 8.13 49.55
CA ALA A 236 -81.16 8.08 48.87
C ALA A 236 -82.34 8.09 49.85
N GLN A 237 -82.27 7.30 50.93
CA GLN A 237 -83.29 7.30 51.98
C GLN A 237 -83.39 8.68 52.68
N LEU A 238 -82.27 9.34 52.96
CA LEU A 238 -82.23 10.66 53.60
C LEU A 238 -82.90 11.74 52.73
N MET A 239 -82.67 11.69 51.41
CA MET A 239 -83.33 12.59 50.45
C MET A 239 -84.84 12.41 50.41
N VAL A 240 -85.33 11.17 50.54
CA VAL A 240 -86.78 10.89 50.60
C VAL A 240 -87.40 11.41 51.91
N LEU A 241 -86.70 11.27 53.04
CA LEU A 241 -87.18 11.69 54.36
C LEU A 241 -87.14 13.21 54.58
N SER A 242 -86.36 13.96 53.79
CA SER A 242 -86.16 15.41 53.94
C SER A 242 -86.68 16.19 52.73
N PRO A 243 -88.00 16.23 52.48
CA PRO A 243 -88.56 16.90 51.31
C PRO A 243 -88.30 18.42 51.36
N GLY A 244 -87.67 18.95 50.31
CA GLY A 244 -87.39 20.39 50.16
C GLY A 244 -86.01 20.84 50.64
N VAL A 245 -85.17 19.94 51.16
CA VAL A 245 -83.75 20.21 51.48
C VAL A 245 -82.86 19.68 50.37
N GLU A 246 -82.09 20.55 49.72
CA GLU A 246 -81.08 20.14 48.74
C GLU A 246 -79.77 19.78 49.47
N LEU A 247 -79.34 18.52 49.38
CA LEU A 247 -78.07 18.09 49.98
C LEU A 247 -76.90 18.67 49.19
N VAL A 248 -76.15 19.59 49.80
CA VAL A 248 -74.95 20.17 49.19
C VAL A 248 -73.80 19.17 49.31
N VAL A 249 -73.48 18.49 48.21
CA VAL A 249 -72.38 17.51 48.14
C VAL A 249 -71.03 18.19 47.85
N ALA A 250 -71.04 19.48 47.49
CA ALA A 250 -69.83 20.24 47.19
C ALA A 250 -68.92 20.34 48.44
N GLY A 251 -67.74 19.72 48.37
CA GLY A 251 -66.76 19.70 49.46
C GLY A 251 -66.79 18.45 50.34
N ALA A 252 -67.75 17.54 50.15
CA ALA A 252 -67.76 16.22 50.77
C ALA A 252 -66.59 15.38 50.24
N SER A 253 -65.92 14.65 51.14
CA SER A 253 -64.76 13.82 50.86
C SER A 253 -64.68 12.74 51.93
N GLU A 254 -64.29 11.52 51.55
CA GLU A 254 -64.03 10.42 52.49
C GLU A 254 -63.00 10.82 53.55
N LEU A 255 -61.99 11.60 53.16
CA LEU A 255 -60.92 12.09 54.03
C LEU A 255 -61.30 13.33 54.86
N LYS A 256 -62.58 13.63 55.04
CA LYS A 256 -63.05 14.79 55.79
C LYS A 256 -64.10 14.40 56.81
N GLU A 257 -64.09 15.11 57.93
CA GLU A 257 -64.96 14.85 59.07
C GLU A 257 -65.86 16.06 59.33
N VAL A 258 -66.93 15.86 60.10
CA VAL A 258 -67.84 16.94 60.49
C VAL A 258 -67.55 17.33 61.94
N HIS A 259 -66.97 18.51 62.14
CA HIS A 259 -66.77 19.13 63.46
C HIS A 259 -67.62 20.37 63.58
N ASP A 260 -68.39 20.49 64.68
CA ASP A 260 -69.28 21.63 64.96
C ASP A 260 -70.19 22.04 63.78
N GLY A 261 -70.64 21.05 62.99
CA GLY A 261 -71.51 21.26 61.84
C GLY A 261 -70.81 21.72 60.55
N VAL A 262 -69.47 21.74 60.51
CA VAL A 262 -68.66 22.12 59.35
C VAL A 262 -67.80 20.94 58.91
N ILE A 263 -67.72 20.71 57.59
CA ILE A 263 -66.84 19.70 56.99
C ILE A 263 -65.40 20.23 57.03
N VAL A 264 -64.55 19.59 57.83
CA VAL A 264 -63.13 19.94 58.00
C VAL A 264 -62.25 18.74 57.63
N SER A 265 -61.00 19.01 57.24
CA SER A 265 -60.01 17.95 57.15
C SER A 265 -59.56 17.56 58.56
N PRO A 266 -59.44 16.26 58.88
CA PRO A 266 -58.90 15.81 60.16
C PRO A 266 -57.49 16.38 60.37
N SER A 267 -57.12 16.64 61.61
CA SER A 267 -55.75 17.00 61.95
C SER A 267 -54.80 15.87 61.56
N PRO A 268 -53.58 16.15 61.08
CA PRO A 268 -52.59 15.10 60.92
C PRO A 268 -52.27 14.55 62.31
N ASP A 269 -52.70 13.33 62.61
CA ASP A 269 -52.21 12.60 63.78
C ASP A 269 -50.72 12.32 63.56
N GLU A 270 -49.91 12.61 64.58
CA GLU A 270 -48.51 12.18 64.66
C GLU A 270 -48.52 10.64 64.75
N GLU A 271 -47.87 9.99 63.78
CA GLU A 271 -47.62 8.54 63.81
C GLU A 271 -46.75 8.20 65.04
N ASP A 272 -47.31 7.49 66.02
CA ASP A 272 -46.57 6.72 67.04
C ASP A 272 -46.37 5.26 66.59
#